data_AF-A0A1V3RZ30-F1
#
_entry.id   AF-A0A1V3RZ30-F1
#
_cell.length_a   1.000
_cell.length_b   1.000
_cell.length_c   1.000
_cell.angle_alpha   90.00
_cell.angle_beta   90.00
_cell.angle_gamma   90.00
#
_symmetry.space_group_name_H-M   'P 1'
#
loop_
_entity.id
_entity.type
_entity.pdbx_description
1 polymer ?
#
loop_
_entity_poly.entity_id
_entity_poly.type
_entity_poly.pdbx_seq_one_letter_code
_entity_poly.pdbx_strand_id
1 'polypeptide(L)'
;MDFFSFEAALLRLKGALALQADKDVADALGMAASAFNKRKARGSFPEAEVRALAAERGFDAEYVISGVAQAALEMIQAAREGRPLKKVSANDAALLSAWHTCSESDQQLLFDLLMRLSQSAVAVTPSGVYPKAEEATAPTLHERRRKSL
;
A
#
# COMPACT_ATOMS: atom_id res chain seq x y z
N MET A 1 -12.75 22.32 -4.39
CA MET A 1 -13.66 21.88 -3.32
C MET A 1 -12.79 21.69 -2.09
N ASP A 2 -13.00 22.49 -1.05
CA ASP A 2 -12.30 22.30 0.21
C ASP A 2 -12.89 21.09 0.93
N PHE A 3 -12.23 19.94 0.80
CA PHE A 3 -12.62 18.68 1.44
C PHE A 3 -12.24 18.63 2.93
N PHE A 4 -11.58 19.66 3.44
CA PHE A 4 -11.11 19.71 4.82
C PHE A 4 -12.18 20.31 5.74
N SER A 5 -12.63 19.50 6.71
CA SER A 5 -13.52 19.94 7.79
C SER A 5 -12.93 19.54 9.13
N PHE A 6 -12.78 20.53 10.03
CA PHE A 6 -12.28 20.30 11.39
C PHE A 6 -13.10 19.26 12.13
N GLU A 7 -14.44 19.31 12.03
CA GLU A 7 -15.34 18.35 12.68
C GLU A 7 -15.15 16.93 12.11
N ALA A 8 -14.98 16.81 10.80
CA ALA A 8 -14.74 15.50 10.18
C ALA A 8 -13.38 14.93 10.58
N ALA A 9 -12.34 15.76 10.67
CA ALA A 9 -11.01 15.37 11.13
C ALA A 9 -11.02 14.97 12.61
N LEU A 10 -11.74 15.75 13.44
CA LEU A 10 -11.92 15.47 14.84
C LEU A 10 -12.67 14.15 15.07
N LEU A 11 -13.73 13.87 14.30
CA LEU A 11 -14.46 12.61 14.40
C LEU A 11 -13.56 11.40 14.08
N ARG A 12 -12.73 11.51 13.05
CA ARG A 12 -11.74 10.48 12.69
C ARG A 12 -10.70 10.30 13.79
N LEU A 13 -10.17 11.40 14.34
CA LEU A 13 -9.21 11.36 15.44
C LEU A 13 -9.81 10.70 16.69
N LYS A 14 -11.04 11.04 17.05
CA LYS A 14 -11.80 10.40 18.14
C LYS A 14 -11.95 8.91 17.92
N GLY A 15 -12.31 8.49 16.70
CA GLY A 15 -12.39 7.09 16.33
C GLY A 15 -11.06 6.36 16.49
N ALA A 16 -9.96 6.95 16.00
CA ALA A 16 -8.62 6.38 16.11
C ALA A 16 -8.13 6.23 17.55
N LEU A 17 -8.52 7.16 18.44
CA LEU A 17 -8.14 7.15 19.85
C LEU A 17 -9.15 6.46 20.78
N ALA A 18 -10.29 5.99 20.23
CA ALA A 18 -11.44 5.49 20.99
C ALA A 18 -11.95 6.48 22.07
N LEU A 19 -11.90 7.79 21.78
CA LEU A 19 -12.34 8.87 22.67
C LEU A 19 -13.67 9.46 22.21
N GLN A 20 -14.43 10.02 23.16
CA GLN A 20 -15.73 10.64 22.88
C GLN A 20 -15.71 12.16 23.09
N ALA A 21 -15.01 12.65 24.13
CA ALA A 21 -15.00 14.07 24.47
C ALA A 21 -13.84 14.84 23.83
N ASP A 22 -14.11 16.08 23.42
CA ASP A 22 -13.08 17.00 22.87
C ASP A 22 -11.98 17.30 23.90
N LYS A 23 -12.34 17.29 25.19
CA LYS A 23 -11.38 17.48 26.29
C LYS A 23 -10.34 16.37 26.30
N ASP A 24 -10.77 15.11 26.21
CA ASP A 24 -9.86 13.96 26.23
C ASP A 24 -8.94 13.96 25.01
N VAL A 25 -9.44 14.43 23.85
CA VAL A 25 -8.62 14.63 22.65
C VAL A 25 -7.58 15.72 22.87
N ALA A 26 -7.95 16.84 23.47
CA ALA A 26 -6.99 17.91 23.79
C ALA A 26 -5.90 17.43 24.74
N ASP A 27 -6.28 16.68 25.78
CA ASP A 27 -5.36 16.07 26.74
C ASP A 27 -4.42 15.07 26.05
N ALA A 28 -4.95 14.22 25.14
CA ALA A 28 -4.15 13.27 24.36
C ALA A 28 -3.16 13.97 23.40
N LEU A 29 -3.51 15.14 22.89
CA LEU A 29 -2.62 15.96 22.05
C LEU A 29 -1.63 16.81 22.87
N GLY A 30 -1.65 16.71 24.20
CA GLY A 30 -0.76 17.47 25.08
C GLY A 30 -1.05 18.98 25.10
N MET A 31 -2.29 19.39 24.83
CA MET A 31 -2.68 20.80 24.84
C MET A 31 -3.86 21.09 25.75
N ALA A 32 -3.94 22.32 26.27
CA ALA A 32 -5.07 22.73 27.09
C ALA A 32 -6.38 22.73 26.28
N ALA A 33 -7.48 22.27 26.89
CA ALA A 33 -8.82 22.28 26.27
C ALA A 33 -9.23 23.68 25.75
N SER A 34 -8.82 24.75 26.42
CA SER A 34 -9.08 26.13 25.98
C SER A 34 -8.32 26.49 24.69
N ALA A 35 -7.10 25.97 24.51
CA ALA A 35 -6.32 26.14 23.28
C ALA A 35 -6.94 25.35 22.12
N PHE A 36 -7.39 24.11 22.39
CA PHE A 36 -8.10 23.28 21.42
C PHE A 36 -9.41 23.93 20.96
N ASN A 37 -10.21 24.47 21.89
CA ASN A 37 -11.46 25.18 21.55
C ASN A 37 -11.21 26.43 20.69
N LYS A 38 -10.15 27.20 20.98
CA LYS A 38 -9.76 28.36 20.14
C LYS A 38 -9.36 27.94 18.73
N ARG A 39 -8.63 26.84 18.60
CA ARG A 39 -8.26 26.23 17.31
C ARG A 39 -9.48 25.79 16.53
N LYS A 40 -10.41 25.08 17.18
CA LYS A 40 -11.71 24.66 16.62
C LYS A 40 -12.52 25.84 16.08
N ALA A 41 -12.67 26.90 16.87
CA ALA A 41 -13.37 28.12 16.46
C ALA A 41 -12.73 28.83 15.26
N ARG A 42 -11.40 28.70 15.08
CA ARG A 42 -10.64 29.26 13.96
C ARG A 42 -10.53 28.31 12.76
N GLY A 43 -11.02 27.07 12.87
CA GLY A 43 -10.85 26.04 11.85
C GLY A 43 -9.38 25.58 11.67
N SER A 44 -8.50 25.83 12.64
CA SER A 44 -7.08 25.48 12.56
C SER A 44 -6.81 24.15 13.27
N PHE A 45 -6.75 23.07 12.50
CA PHE A 45 -6.53 21.73 13.06
C PHE A 45 -5.06 21.51 13.46
N PRO A 46 -4.79 20.85 14.60
CA PRO A 46 -3.43 20.65 15.11
C PRO A 46 -2.73 19.49 14.42
N GLU A 47 -2.44 19.64 13.12
CA GLU A 47 -1.87 18.55 12.30
C GLU A 47 -0.51 18.05 12.80
N ALA A 48 0.35 18.95 13.29
CA ALA A 48 1.68 18.57 13.77
C ALA A 48 1.58 17.70 15.03
N GLU A 49 0.72 18.09 15.97
CA GLU A 49 0.45 17.34 17.19
C GLU A 49 -0.22 15.99 16.88
N VAL A 50 -1.12 15.94 15.89
CA VAL A 50 -1.73 14.68 15.44
C VAL A 50 -0.69 13.74 14.81
N ARG A 51 0.21 14.23 13.96
CA ARG A 51 1.28 13.40 13.37
C ARG A 51 2.24 12.88 14.43
N ALA A 52 2.58 13.70 15.43
CA ALA A 52 3.41 13.26 16.55
C ALA A 52 2.72 12.16 17.37
N LEU A 53 1.45 12.35 17.73
CA LEU A 53 0.66 11.36 18.46
C LEU A 53 0.45 10.06 17.67
N ALA A 54 0.30 10.16 16.35
CA ALA A 54 0.19 9.01 15.46
C ALA A 54 1.45 8.16 15.43
N ALA A 55 2.63 8.78 15.41
CA ALA A 55 3.90 8.07 15.50
C ALA A 55 4.05 7.32 16.83
N GLU A 56 3.51 7.88 17.93
CA GLU A 56 3.52 7.24 19.25
C GLU A 56 2.52 6.07 19.35
N ARG A 57 1.30 6.25 18.82
CA ARG A 57 0.18 5.30 19.04
C ARG A 57 -0.13 4.38 17.87
N GLY A 58 0.51 4.56 16.71
CA GLY A 58 0.40 3.67 15.56
C GLY A 58 -0.92 3.77 14.79
N PHE A 59 -1.45 4.98 14.57
CA PHE A 59 -2.61 5.21 13.69
C PHE A 59 -2.25 6.06 12.46
N ASP A 60 -3.10 6.05 11.43
CA ASP A 60 -2.87 6.80 10.19
C ASP A 60 -3.25 8.30 10.35
N ALA A 61 -2.25 9.16 10.58
CA ALA A 61 -2.44 10.60 10.70
C ALA A 61 -2.99 11.26 9.42
N GLU A 62 -2.55 10.80 8.25
CA GLU A 62 -2.93 11.41 6.98
C GLU A 62 -4.38 11.08 6.64
N TYR A 63 -4.85 9.89 6.99
CA TYR A 63 -6.28 9.59 6.97
C TYR A 63 -7.06 10.47 7.94
N VAL A 64 -6.55 10.76 9.15
CA VAL A 64 -7.21 11.63 10.14
C VAL A 64 -7.27 13.09 9.70
N ILE A 65 -6.30 13.57 8.92
CA ILE A 65 -6.27 14.95 8.43
C ILE A 65 -7.07 15.05 7.13
N SER A 66 -6.68 14.30 6.10
CA SER A 66 -7.20 14.44 4.73
C SER A 66 -8.54 13.73 4.48
N GLY A 67 -8.81 12.65 5.21
CA GLY A 67 -10.02 11.82 5.07
C GLY A 67 -9.88 10.78 3.97
N VAL A 68 -8.71 10.73 3.33
CA VAL A 68 -8.39 9.76 2.30
C VAL A 68 -7.45 8.74 2.91
N ALA A 69 -7.91 7.48 2.95
CA ALA A 69 -7.06 6.39 3.44
C ALA A 69 -5.87 6.21 2.49
N GLN A 70 -4.69 5.95 3.04
CA GLN A 70 -3.48 5.72 2.24
C GLN A 70 -3.70 4.64 1.17
N ALA A 71 -4.39 3.55 1.51
CA ALA A 71 -4.77 2.50 0.56
C ALA A 71 -5.61 3.03 -0.62
N ALA A 72 -6.49 4.01 -0.40
CA ALA A 72 -7.27 4.61 -1.48
C ALA A 72 -6.39 5.47 -2.40
N LEU A 73 -5.41 6.20 -1.85
CA LEU A 73 -4.43 6.94 -2.64
C LEU A 73 -3.58 5.99 -3.49
N GLU A 74 -3.12 4.90 -2.90
CA GLU A 74 -2.36 3.85 -3.60
C GLU A 74 -3.20 3.22 -4.73
N MET A 75 -4.48 2.94 -4.50
CA MET A 75 -5.39 2.46 -5.55
C MET A 75 -5.54 3.46 -6.70
N ILE A 76 -5.75 4.74 -6.40
CA ILE A 76 -5.87 5.80 -7.40
C ILE A 76 -4.57 5.92 -8.20
N GLN A 77 -3.42 5.89 -7.53
CA GLN A 77 -2.11 6.01 -8.15
C GLN A 77 -1.80 4.79 -9.03
N ALA A 78 -2.05 3.58 -8.54
CA ALA A 78 -1.85 2.33 -9.27
C ALA A 78 -2.73 2.26 -10.54
N ALA A 79 -3.98 2.74 -10.44
CA ALA A 79 -4.86 2.85 -11.61
C ALA A 79 -4.35 3.87 -12.64
N ARG A 80 -3.83 5.02 -12.21
CA ARG A 80 -3.23 6.04 -13.10
C ARG A 80 -1.99 5.51 -13.83
N GLU A 81 -1.20 4.68 -13.18
CA GLU A 81 -0.01 4.03 -13.75
C GLU A 81 -0.34 2.80 -14.61
N GLY A 82 -1.62 2.50 -14.83
CA GLY A 82 -2.04 1.34 -15.63
C GLY A 82 -1.75 -0.01 -14.96
N ARG A 83 -1.46 -0.02 -13.67
CA ARG A 83 -1.19 -1.20 -12.85
C ARG A 83 -2.25 -1.31 -11.75
N PRO A 84 -3.52 -1.59 -12.07
CA PRO A 84 -4.56 -1.67 -11.04
C PRO A 84 -4.15 -2.71 -9.99
N LEU A 85 -4.25 -2.34 -8.71
CA LEU A 85 -4.09 -3.28 -7.60
C LEU A 85 -5.06 -4.45 -7.82
N LYS A 86 -4.51 -5.65 -8.01
CA LYS A 86 -5.33 -6.86 -8.13
C LYS A 86 -6.07 -7.05 -6.80
N LYS A 87 -7.38 -7.31 -6.88
CA LYS A 87 -8.14 -7.77 -5.72
C LYS A 87 -7.40 -8.97 -5.14
N VAL A 88 -7.05 -8.90 -3.86
CA VAL A 88 -6.41 -10.01 -3.13
C VAL A 88 -7.26 -11.25 -3.37
N SER A 89 -6.69 -12.23 -4.06
CA SER A 89 -7.39 -13.47 -4.33
C SER A 89 -7.52 -14.28 -3.03
N ALA A 90 -8.43 -15.26 -2.99
CA ALA A 90 -8.51 -16.16 -1.84
C ALA A 90 -7.15 -16.85 -1.55
N ASN A 91 -6.37 -17.10 -2.60
CA ASN A 91 -5.03 -17.68 -2.49
C ASN A 91 -4.03 -16.70 -1.87
N ASP A 92 -4.07 -15.41 -2.24
CA ASP A 92 -3.19 -14.40 -1.66
C ASP A 92 -3.49 -14.19 -0.16
N ALA A 93 -4.79 -14.19 0.20
CA ALA A 93 -5.21 -14.09 1.60
C ALA A 93 -4.79 -15.32 2.42
N ALA A 94 -4.90 -16.52 1.84
CA ALA A 94 -4.42 -17.75 2.48
C ALA A 94 -2.89 -17.76 2.64
N LEU A 95 -2.16 -17.28 1.63
CA LEU A 95 -0.71 -17.14 1.69
C LEU A 95 -0.27 -16.18 2.80
N LEU A 96 -0.91 -15.01 2.90
CA LEU A 96 -0.66 -14.06 3.99
C LEU A 96 -0.99 -14.68 5.34
N SER A 97 -2.11 -15.36 5.48
CA SER A 97 -2.47 -16.03 6.74
C SER A 97 -1.42 -17.07 7.14
N ALA A 98 -0.96 -17.89 6.20
CA ALA A 98 0.11 -18.87 6.44
C ALA A 98 1.44 -18.20 6.80
N TRP A 99 1.80 -17.11 6.11
CA TRP A 99 3.01 -16.35 6.38
C TRP A 99 3.09 -15.87 7.85
N HIS A 100 1.99 -15.36 8.39
CA HIS A 100 1.93 -14.88 9.78
C HIS A 100 2.05 -16.00 10.82
N THR A 101 1.84 -17.26 10.42
CA THR A 101 2.02 -18.43 11.29
C THR A 101 3.41 -19.06 11.20
N CYS A 102 4.22 -18.66 10.22
CA CYS A 102 5.59 -19.14 10.06
C CYS A 102 6.53 -18.53 11.11
N SER A 103 7.61 -19.26 11.44
CA SER A 103 8.69 -18.72 12.26
C SER A 103 9.48 -17.64 11.50
N GLU A 104 10.21 -16.78 12.23
CA GLU A 104 11.02 -15.72 11.61
C GLU A 104 12.08 -16.28 10.64
N SER A 105 12.67 -17.43 10.97
CA SER A 105 13.62 -18.13 10.10
C SER A 105 12.95 -18.66 8.82
N ASP A 106 11.74 -19.20 8.92
CA ASP A 106 10.99 -19.68 7.75
C ASP A 106 10.55 -18.51 6.86
N GLN A 107 10.13 -17.40 7.44
CA GLN A 107 9.82 -16.17 6.71
C GLN A 107 11.04 -15.66 5.94
N GLN A 108 12.22 -15.65 6.54
CA GLN A 108 13.47 -15.26 5.87
C GLN A 108 13.82 -16.19 4.69
N LEU A 109 13.73 -17.50 4.88
CA LEU A 109 13.98 -18.47 3.79
C LEU A 109 13.02 -18.29 2.61
N LEU A 110 11.73 -18.10 2.91
CA LEU A 110 10.71 -17.86 1.88
C LEU A 110 10.94 -16.54 1.16
N PHE A 111 11.32 -15.48 1.87
CA PHE A 111 11.64 -14.18 1.28
C PHE A 111 12.82 -14.29 0.31
N ASP A 112 13.93 -14.92 0.74
CA ASP A 112 15.12 -15.09 -0.08
C ASP A 112 14.85 -15.91 -1.34
N LEU A 113 14.02 -16.96 -1.23
CA LEU A 113 13.58 -17.75 -2.36
C LEU A 113 12.76 -16.92 -3.36
N LEU A 114 11.78 -16.14 -2.87
CA LEU A 114 10.94 -15.30 -3.71
C LEU A 114 11.75 -14.21 -4.42
N MET A 115 12.71 -13.59 -3.72
CA MET A 115 13.61 -12.60 -4.31
C MET A 115 14.54 -13.20 -5.36
N ARG A 116 14.98 -14.44 -5.19
CA ARG A 116 15.78 -15.15 -6.19
C ARG A 116 14.94 -15.46 -7.44
N LEU A 117 13.71 -15.93 -7.24
CA LEU A 117 12.78 -16.26 -8.33
C LEU A 117 12.35 -15.02 -9.11
N SER A 118 12.14 -13.88 -8.43
CA SER A 118 11.77 -12.62 -9.09
C SER A 118 12.90 -12.04 -9.94
N GLN A 119 14.16 -12.28 -9.56
CA GLN A 119 15.35 -11.90 -10.33
C GLN A 119 15.65 -12.88 -11.48
N SER A 120 15.25 -14.15 -11.34
CA SER A 120 15.43 -15.19 -12.37
C SER A 120 14.32 -15.19 -13.43
N ALA A 121 13.23 -14.49 -13.19
CA ALA A 121 12.10 -14.41 -14.11
C ALA A 121 12.43 -13.49 -15.30
N VAL A 122 12.91 -14.09 -16.39
CA VAL A 122 12.82 -13.51 -17.74
C VAL A 122 11.35 -13.20 -18.04
N ALA A 123 11.11 -12.02 -18.64
CA ALA A 123 9.82 -11.39 -18.87
C ALA A 123 8.65 -12.35 -19.12
N VAL A 124 7.69 -12.36 -18.19
CA VAL A 124 6.42 -13.08 -18.33
C VAL A 124 5.44 -12.20 -19.11
N THR A 125 4.99 -12.66 -20.27
CA THR A 125 3.82 -12.09 -20.95
C THR A 125 2.54 -12.50 -20.21
N PRO A 126 1.46 -11.68 -20.24
CA PRO A 126 0.38 -11.75 -19.27
C PRO A 126 -0.65 -12.89 -19.48
N SER A 127 -0.31 -13.92 -20.26
CA SER A 127 -1.15 -15.08 -20.48
C SER A 127 -0.40 -16.31 -19.98
N GLY A 128 -0.80 -16.85 -18.83
CA GLY A 128 -0.16 -17.98 -18.15
C GLY A 128 -0.24 -19.30 -18.92
N VAL A 129 0.42 -19.38 -20.07
CA VAL A 129 0.62 -20.59 -20.85
C VAL A 129 2.13 -20.78 -21.03
N TYR A 130 2.66 -21.85 -20.43
CA TYR A 130 4.01 -22.30 -20.74
C TYR A 130 4.03 -22.78 -22.19
N PRO A 131 4.93 -22.29 -23.07
CA PRO A 131 5.17 -22.96 -24.33
C PRO A 131 5.74 -24.35 -24.01
N LYS A 132 5.09 -25.39 -24.55
CA LYS A 132 5.65 -26.74 -24.58
C LYS A 132 7.03 -26.64 -25.22
N ALA A 133 8.02 -27.27 -24.59
CA ALA A 133 9.34 -27.43 -25.18
C ALA A 133 9.21 -28.31 -26.43
N GLU A 134 9.00 -27.69 -27.58
CA GLU A 134 9.18 -28.34 -28.88
C GLU A 134 10.31 -27.63 -29.64
N GLU A 135 11.36 -28.44 -29.79
CA GLU A 135 12.32 -28.47 -30.89
C GLU A 135 13.26 -27.28 -31.04
N ALA A 136 14.43 -27.48 -30.41
CA ALA A 136 15.69 -26.89 -30.83
C ALA A 136 15.85 -27.00 -32.35
N THR A 137 15.50 -25.94 -33.07
CA THR A 137 15.80 -25.81 -34.49
C THR A 137 17.27 -25.42 -34.60
N ALA A 138 18.09 -26.38 -35.03
CA ALA A 138 19.50 -26.20 -35.32
C ALA A 138 19.73 -25.02 -36.28
N PRO A 139 20.88 -24.32 -36.19
CA PRO A 139 21.18 -23.20 -37.07
C PRO A 139 21.29 -23.67 -38.53
N THR A 140 20.50 -23.05 -39.41
CA THR A 140 20.52 -23.30 -40.85
C THR A 140 21.82 -22.78 -41.47
N LEU A 141 22.74 -23.70 -41.76
CA LEU A 141 23.88 -23.47 -42.65
C LEU A 141 23.44 -23.62 -44.11
N HIS A 142 23.87 -22.66 -44.94
CA HIS A 142 23.78 -22.58 -46.41
C HIS A 142 22.65 -21.73 -47.00
N GLU A 143 22.89 -20.42 -47.01
CA GLU A 143 22.38 -19.55 -48.05
C GLU A 143 23.28 -19.63 -49.31
N ARG A 144 22.62 -19.64 -50.48
CA ARG A 144 23.10 -19.37 -51.86
C ARG A 144 23.59 -20.55 -52.70
N ARG A 145 22.62 -21.22 -53.32
CA ARG A 145 22.69 -21.53 -54.76
C ARG A 145 21.62 -20.71 -55.49
N ARG A 146 22.04 -19.63 -56.18
CA ARG A 146 21.27 -19.06 -57.30
C ARG A 146 21.77 -19.72 -58.59
N LYS A 147 20.89 -20.43 -59.28
CA LYS A 147 20.83 -20.61 -60.75
C LYS A 147 19.43 -20.11 -61.13
N SER A 148 19.15 -19.39 -62.22
CA SER A 148 19.58 -19.44 -63.62
C SER A 148 19.47 -18.02 -64.23
N LEU A 149 20.19 -17.64 -65.29
CA LEU A 149 20.06 -18.05 -66.70
C LEU A 149 21.34 -17.63 -67.43
#